data_AF-A0AAP3DM31-F1
#
_entry.id   AF-A0AAP3DM31-F1
#
_cell.length_a   1.000
_cell.length_b   1.000
_cell.length_c   1.000
_cell.angle_alpha   90.00
_cell.angle_beta   90.00
_cell.angle_gamma   90.00
#
_symmetry.space_group_name_H-M   'P 1'
#
loop_
_entity.id
_entity.type
_entity.pdbx_description
1 polymer ?
#
loop_
_entity_poly.entity_id
_entity_poly.type
_entity_poly.pdbx_seq_one_letter_code
_entity_poly.pdbx_strand_id
1 'polypeptide(L)' 'DQGLARYGYTVTDEISPTAVKRLVTGNGKAEKVEVAASVRKILGLPEDYGFAAGYDDSDACAVVLAYLIANKLIDVEGAV' A
#
# COMPACT_ATOMS: atom_id res chain seq x y z
N ASP A 1 2.73 17.74 2.44
CA ASP A 1 1.35 18.25 2.28
C ASP A 1 1.18 19.49 1.40
N GLN A 2 2.18 20.38 1.29
CA GLN A 2 2.04 21.61 0.48
C GLN A 2 1.64 21.37 -1.00
N GLY A 3 2.00 20.22 -1.58
CA GLY A 3 1.59 19.85 -2.93
C GLY A 3 0.09 19.54 -3.06
N LEU A 4 -0.50 18.90 -2.04
CA LEU A 4 -1.93 18.55 -2.00
C LEU A 4 -2.80 19.78 -1.73
N ALA A 5 -2.32 20.70 -0.88
CA ALA A 5 -3.03 21.93 -0.56
C ALA A 5 -3.33 22.79 -1.80
N ARG A 6 -2.46 22.75 -2.83
CA ARG A 6 -2.67 23.45 -4.11
C ARG A 6 -3.90 22.96 -4.88
N TYR A 7 -4.34 21.73 -4.61
CA TYR A 7 -5.51 21.10 -5.20
C TYR A 7 -6.71 21.06 -4.24
N GLY A 8 -6.64 21.74 -3.09
CA GLY A 8 -7.71 21.76 -2.09
C GLY A 8 -7.83 20.46 -1.28
N TYR A 9 -6.84 19.57 -1.36
CA TYR A 9 -6.81 18.33 -0.56
C TYR A 9 -6.10 18.54 0.77
N THR A 10 -6.62 17.88 1.80
CA THR A 10 -6.04 17.83 3.15
C THR A 10 -5.71 16.40 3.52
N VAL A 11 -4.56 16.18 4.18
CA VAL A 11 -4.23 14.89 4.76
C VAL A 11 -4.99 14.74 6.07
N THR A 12 -5.84 13.72 6.18
CA THR A 12 -6.60 13.40 7.39
C THR A 12 -5.91 12.35 8.24
N ASP A 13 -5.17 11.45 7.60
CA ASP A 13 -4.56 10.29 8.22
C ASP A 13 -3.12 10.14 7.75
N GLU A 14 -2.19 10.13 8.70
CA GLU A 14 -0.78 9.85 8.46
C GLU A 14 -0.48 8.38 8.81
N ILE A 15 -0.11 7.58 7.81
CA ILE A 15 0.30 6.20 8.00
C ILE A 15 1.82 6.12 7.82
N SER A 16 2.53 5.66 8.85
CA SER A 16 3.99 5.54 8.78
C SER A 16 4.42 4.47 7.77
N PRO A 17 5.59 4.59 7.11
CA PRO A 17 6.05 3.61 6.14
C PRO A 17 6.13 2.17 6.69
N THR A 18 6.57 2.03 7.95
CA THR A 18 6.61 0.73 8.64
C THR A 18 5.21 0.16 8.88
N ALA A 19 4.22 1.00 9.18
CA ALA A 19 2.83 0.58 9.34
C ALA A 19 2.23 0.14 8.01
N VAL A 20 2.46 0.88 6.92
CA VAL A 20 2.05 0.49 5.56
C VAL A 20 2.59 -0.89 5.23
N LYS A 21 3.91 -1.10 5.35
CA LYS A 21 4.54 -2.39 5.08
C LYS A 21 3.93 -3.50 5.93
N ARG A 22 3.80 -3.30 7.24
CA ARG A 22 3.21 -4.30 8.15
C ARG A 22 1.76 -4.65 7.79
N LEU A 23 0.93 -3.67 7.45
CA LEU A 23 -0.48 -3.91 7.12
C LEU A 23 -0.65 -4.66 5.81
N VAL A 24 0.19 -4.36 4.83
CA VAL A 24 0.05 -4.89 3.47
C VAL A 24 0.79 -6.21 3.32
N THR A 25 1.91 -6.44 4.02
CA THR A 25 2.75 -7.65 3.86
C THR A 25 2.84 -8.52 5.12
N GLY A 26 2.36 -8.05 6.27
CA GLY A 26 2.61 -8.67 7.58
C GLY A 26 3.98 -8.33 8.18
N ASN A 27 4.89 -7.71 7.42
CA ASN A 27 6.26 -7.39 7.83
C ASN A 27 6.60 -5.91 7.64
N GLY A 28 6.80 -5.18 8.75
CA GLY A 28 7.17 -3.76 8.71
C GLY A 28 8.54 -3.44 8.09
N LYS A 29 9.37 -4.47 7.86
CA LYS A 29 10.69 -4.37 7.22
C LYS A 29 10.69 -4.90 5.78
N ALA A 30 9.53 -5.17 5.20
CA ALA A 30 9.43 -5.67 3.83
C ALA A 30 10.12 -4.73 2.83
N GLU A 31 10.81 -5.30 1.85
CA GLU A 31 11.44 -4.59 0.75
C GLU A 31 10.44 -4.27 -0.36
N LYS A 32 10.81 -3.35 -1.26
CA LYS A 32 9.92 -2.90 -2.36
C LYS A 32 9.33 -4.04 -3.18
N VAL A 33 10.14 -5.09 -3.44
CA VAL A 33 9.71 -6.28 -4.18
C VAL A 33 8.65 -7.11 -3.42
N GLU A 34 8.75 -7.18 -2.09
CA GLU A 34 7.81 -7.90 -1.24
C GLU A 34 6.48 -7.13 -1.12
N VAL A 35 6.57 -5.80 -1.03
CA VAL A 35 5.38 -4.92 -1.07
C VAL A 35 4.65 -5.11 -2.39
N ALA A 36 5.35 -5.02 -3.52
CA ALA A 36 4.78 -5.23 -4.84
C ALA A 36 4.11 -6.61 -4.98
N ALA A 37 4.76 -7.67 -4.51
CA ALA A 37 4.18 -9.03 -4.52
C ALA A 37 2.88 -9.10 -3.71
N SER A 38 2.86 -8.50 -2.51
CA SER A 38 1.66 -8.49 -1.68
C SER A 38 0.54 -7.66 -2.30
N VAL A 39 0.87 -6.50 -2.88
CA VAL A 39 -0.10 -5.66 -3.61
C VAL A 39 -0.74 -6.43 -4.77
N ARG A 40 0.04 -7.20 -5.56
CA ARG A 40 -0.52 -8.06 -6.62
C ARG A 40 -1.54 -9.04 -6.06
N LYS A 41 -1.17 -9.72 -4.97
CA LYS A 41 -2.04 -10.71 -4.32
C LYS A 41 -3.34 -10.09 -3.83
N ILE A 42 -3.27 -8.97 -3.12
CA ILE A 42 -4.45 -8.28 -2.57
C ILE A 42 -5.39 -7.77 -3.67
N LEU A 43 -4.82 -7.25 -4.76
CA LEU A 43 -5.60 -6.75 -5.88
C LEU A 43 -6.06 -7.84 -6.87
N GLY A 44 -5.69 -9.11 -6.63
CA GLY A 44 -5.98 -10.21 -7.55
C GLY A 44 -5.32 -10.05 -8.93
N LEU A 45 -4.19 -9.36 -8.99
CA LEU A 45 -3.45 -9.16 -10.24
C LEU A 45 -2.64 -10.42 -10.60
N PRO A 46 -2.37 -10.67 -11.90
CA PRO A 46 -1.45 -11.71 -12.33
C PRO A 46 -0.06 -11.58 -11.67
N GLU A 47 0.61 -12.71 -11.41
CA GLU A 47 1.95 -12.71 -10.80
C GLU A 47 3.00 -11.98 -11.66
N ASP A 48 2.82 -12.00 -12.97
CA ASP A 48 3.66 -11.33 -13.96
C ASP A 48 3.29 -9.87 -14.20
N TYR A 49 2.32 -9.32 -13.45
CA TYR A 49 1.97 -7.91 -13.55
C TYR A 49 3.20 -7.03 -13.26
N GLY A 50 3.67 -6.33 -14.29
CA GLY A 50 4.85 -5.49 -14.24
C GLY A 50 4.53 -4.11 -13.68
N PHE A 51 4.93 -3.87 -12.43
CA PHE A 51 5.00 -2.51 -11.91
C PHE A 51 6.16 -1.74 -12.57
N ALA A 52 6.04 -0.42 -12.62
CA ALA A 52 7.06 0.46 -13.17
C ALA A 52 8.39 0.30 -12.42
N ALA A 53 9.50 0.52 -13.13
CA ALA A 53 10.82 0.52 -12.53
C ALA A 53 10.86 1.52 -11.37
N GLY A 54 11.25 1.06 -10.19
CA GLY A 54 11.22 1.84 -8.95
C GLY A 54 10.09 1.45 -7.99
N TYR A 55 9.06 0.74 -8.45
CA TYR A 55 7.92 0.25 -7.65
C TYR A 55 7.07 1.34 -6.98
N ASP A 56 7.21 2.60 -7.38
CA ASP A 56 6.52 3.74 -6.77
C ASP A 56 4.99 3.67 -6.97
N ASP A 57 4.56 3.07 -8.08
CA ASP A 57 3.15 2.73 -8.36
C ASP A 57 2.61 1.69 -7.37
N SER A 58 3.36 0.62 -7.10
CA SER A 58 2.97 -0.37 -6.09
C SER A 58 3.01 0.19 -4.67
N ASP A 59 3.96 1.08 -4.36
CA ASP A 59 4.04 1.77 -3.05
C ASP A 59 2.82 2.70 -2.86
N ALA A 60 2.39 3.41 -3.91
CA ALA A 60 1.18 4.23 -3.87
C ALA A 60 -0.07 3.38 -3.63
N CYS A 61 -0.19 2.22 -4.30
CA CYS A 61 -1.26 1.25 -4.04
C CYS A 61 -1.21 0.75 -2.59
N ALA A 62 -0.02 0.45 -2.06
CA ALA A 62 0.16 -0.05 -0.71
C ALA A 62 -0.33 0.95 0.35
N VAL A 63 -0.12 2.26 0.17
CA VAL A 63 -0.64 3.29 1.09
C VAL A 63 -2.17 3.25 1.15
N VAL A 64 -2.84 3.15 0.00
CA VAL A 64 -4.31 3.07 -0.06
C VAL A 64 -4.81 1.78 0.58
N LEU A 65 -4.21 0.63 0.23
CA LEU A 65 -4.58 -0.65 0.81
C LEU A 65 -4.38 -0.66 2.33
N ALA A 66 -3.28 -0.11 2.83
CA ALA A 66 -3.04 0.00 4.26
C ALA A 66 -4.15 0.76 4.99
N TYR A 67 -4.62 1.87 4.43
CA TYR A 67 -5.76 2.62 4.97
C TYR A 67 -7.04 1.78 4.99
N LEU A 68 -7.37 1.13 3.87
CA LEU A 68 -8.57 0.30 3.75
C LEU A 68 -8.57 -0.87 4.75
N ILE A 69 -7.42 -1.52 4.91
CA ILE A 69 -7.21 -2.63 5.86
C ILE A 69 -7.35 -2.14 7.30
N ALA A 70 -6.65 -1.05 7.66
CA ALA A 70 -6.68 -0.49 9.01
C ALA A 70 -8.10 -0.06 9.44
N ASN A 71 -8.90 0.42 8.48
CA ASN A 71 -10.29 0.84 8.71
C ASN A 71 -11.32 -0.26 8.48
N LYS A 72 -10.88 -1.50 8.20
CA LYS A 72 -11.75 -2.67 7.95
C LYS A 72 -12.78 -2.41 6.84
N LEU A 73 -12.36 -1.69 5.81
CA LEU A 73 -13.18 -1.38 4.63
C LEU A 73 -13.09 -2.47 3.56
N ILE A 74 -12.07 -3.33 3.66
CA ILE A 74 -11.86 -4.51 2.82
C ILE A 74 -11.44 -5.69 3.70
N ASP A 75 -11.73 -6.90 3.23
CA ASP A 75 -11.19 -8.14 3.77
C ASP A 75 -9.94 -8.54 2.97
N VAL A 76 -8.95 -9.11 3.65
CA VAL A 76 -7.73 -9.60 3.01
C VAL A 76 -7.51 -11.06 3.40
N GLU A 77 -7.64 -11.96 2.43
CA GLU A 77 -7.40 -13.38 2.67
C GLU A 77 -5.92 -13.64 3.01
N GLY A 78 -5.69 -14.09 4.24
CA GLY A 78 -4.36 -14.45 4.75
C GLY A 78 -3.62 -13.36 5.52
N ALA A 79 -4.27 -12.23 5.86
CA ALA A 79 -3.75 -11.30 6.86
C ALA A 79 -4.18 -11.75 8.26
N VAL A 80 -3.29 -12.45 8.97
CA VAL A 80 -3.36 -12.73 10.41
C VAL A 80 -2.01 -12.47 11.04
#